data_AF-A0A6L6IZ44-F1
#
_entry.id   AF-A0A6L6IZ44-F1
#
_cell.length_a   1.000
_cell.length_b   1.000
_cell.length_c   1.000
_cell.angle_alpha   90.00
_cell.angle_beta   90.00
_cell.angle_gamma   90.00
#
_symmetry.space_group_name_H-M   'P 1'
#
loop_
_entity.id
_entity.type
_entity.pdbx_description
1 polymer ?
#
loop_
_entity_poly.entity_id
_entity_poly.type
_entity_poly.pdbx_seq_one_letter_code
_entity_poly.pdbx_strand_id
1 'polypeptide(L)'
;MTNDTPPRDDAPETIWATGDGRNGSWTHQEPSRSWDADAVKYRRADQPARVGALTLSALQAAHAARQDEWRPDQKPDLSFRGNELGGECGEAQNVIKKLERERHGWRGSRDTVEHLGEELADVIHCAVLVAITAGIDIEAATVAKFNATSLNNGLAALLPTEAGAKSEDWRNGFEVGWAERLKQERSNAEVAASRATPPTASPDAALVEALEQIAAEEPVRIGYDQSDVGYVPRLTLAEMQRVARDALKAQVDALTKEGDRLENQCFKQGQQISALSAALAREGAAAAEVRERCAMVILQPYHKGEKVGQPFGLGDQFKQAIRRIDLPTDAAAALERVKDEVIEECAMVLEHHHTDEADSILCRIWQEGIRALKRSGKE
;
A
#
# COMPACT_ATOMS: atom_id res chain seq x y z
N MET A 1 -8.20 -32.60 43.56
CA MET A 1 -9.26 -31.95 42.76
C MET A 1 -8.89 -32.19 41.32
N THR A 2 -9.60 -33.10 40.64
CA THR A 2 -9.43 -33.34 39.21
C THR A 2 -10.05 -32.16 38.48
N ASN A 3 -9.28 -31.49 37.62
CA ASN A 3 -9.82 -30.48 36.70
C ASN A 3 -10.57 -31.22 35.58
N ASP A 4 -11.79 -31.66 35.88
CA ASP A 4 -12.75 -32.11 34.89
C ASP A 4 -13.32 -30.87 34.19
N THR A 5 -12.50 -30.26 33.33
CA THR A 5 -13.00 -29.26 32.39
C THR A 5 -13.85 -30.01 31.37
N PRO A 6 -15.17 -29.72 31.26
CA PRO A 6 -16.02 -30.39 30.29
C PRO A 6 -15.49 -30.18 28.86
N PRO A 7 -15.77 -31.11 27.93
CA PRO A 7 -15.33 -31.00 26.54
C PRO A 7 -15.81 -29.66 25.94
N ARG A 8 -14.95 -29.03 25.13
CA ARG A 8 -15.13 -27.70 24.52
C ARG A 8 -16.35 -27.55 23.58
N ASP A 9 -17.17 -28.60 23.44
CA ASP A 9 -18.37 -28.59 22.61
C ASP A 9 -19.61 -28.01 23.34
N ASP A 10 -19.50 -27.67 24.62
CA ASP A 10 -20.62 -27.16 25.43
C ASP A 10 -20.87 -25.64 25.25
N ALA A 11 -20.37 -25.04 24.18
CA ALA A 11 -20.74 -23.65 23.86
C ALA A 11 -22.22 -23.62 23.46
N PRO A 12 -23.06 -22.83 24.15
CA PRO A 12 -24.51 -22.88 23.95
C PRO A 12 -24.88 -22.43 22.54
N GLU A 13 -25.82 -23.15 21.91
CA GLU A 13 -26.31 -22.86 20.56
C GLU A 13 -26.91 -21.46 20.41
N THR A 14 -27.33 -20.87 21.53
CA THR A 14 -27.96 -19.56 21.58
C THR A 14 -27.26 -18.68 22.61
N ILE A 15 -26.96 -17.44 22.21
CA ILE A 15 -26.57 -16.38 23.13
C ILE A 15 -27.53 -15.19 22.96
N TRP A 16 -27.81 -14.50 24.05
CA TRP A 16 -28.69 -13.34 24.08
C TRP A 16 -27.88 -12.09 24.41
N ALA A 17 -28.06 -11.04 23.63
CA ALA A 17 -27.57 -9.71 23.98
C ALA A 17 -28.70 -8.96 24.70
N THR A 18 -28.51 -8.67 25.99
CA THR A 18 -29.46 -7.90 26.80
C THR A 18 -29.05 -6.42 26.82
N GLY A 19 -29.99 -5.47 26.76
CA GLY A 19 -29.73 -4.02 26.84
C GLY A 19 -29.93 -3.24 25.53
N ASP A 20 -29.87 -1.90 25.62
CA ASP A 20 -30.17 -0.92 24.54
C ASP A 20 -29.12 -0.83 23.40
N GLY A 21 -28.30 -1.87 23.25
CA GLY A 21 -27.20 -1.92 22.28
C GLY A 21 -25.94 -1.15 22.69
N ARG A 22 -25.94 -0.34 23.76
CA ARG A 22 -24.76 0.48 24.15
C ARG A 22 -23.89 -0.15 25.25
N ASN A 23 -24.48 -0.96 26.14
CA ASN A 23 -23.80 -1.61 27.28
C ASN A 23 -24.27 -3.05 27.50
N GLY A 24 -24.53 -3.78 26.42
CA GLY A 24 -25.22 -5.06 26.55
C GLY A 24 -24.40 -6.16 27.22
N SER A 25 -25.03 -6.89 28.14
CA SER A 25 -24.45 -8.09 28.75
C SER A 25 -24.85 -9.33 27.95
N TRP A 26 -23.90 -10.22 27.70
CA TRP A 26 -24.15 -11.48 27.00
C TRP A 26 -24.55 -12.56 27.99
N THR A 27 -25.66 -13.24 27.74
CA THR A 27 -26.12 -14.34 28.57
C THR A 27 -26.52 -15.54 27.72
N HIS A 28 -26.30 -16.74 28.26
CA HIS A 28 -26.73 -18.00 27.68
C HIS A 28 -28.15 -18.39 28.12
N GLN A 29 -28.67 -17.72 29.15
CA GLN A 29 -30.04 -17.91 29.62
C GLN A 29 -30.97 -17.01 28.84
N GLU A 30 -32.09 -17.57 28.40
CA GLU A 30 -33.17 -16.78 27.81
C GLU A 30 -33.61 -15.68 28.79
N PRO A 31 -33.63 -14.41 28.38
CA PRO A 31 -33.99 -13.31 29.26
C PRO A 31 -35.43 -13.49 29.74
N SER A 32 -35.61 -13.60 31.05
CA SER A 32 -36.92 -13.86 31.66
C SER A 32 -37.61 -12.60 32.19
N ARG A 33 -36.92 -11.44 32.16
CA ARG A 33 -37.44 -10.19 32.71
C ARG A 33 -38.00 -9.30 31.60
N SER A 34 -39.07 -8.58 31.91
CA SER A 34 -39.80 -7.73 30.95
C SER A 34 -39.00 -6.54 30.38
N TRP A 35 -37.86 -6.17 30.97
CA TRP A 35 -36.98 -5.11 30.46
C TRP A 35 -35.92 -5.63 29.48
N ASP A 36 -35.88 -6.94 29.24
CA ASP A 36 -35.14 -7.58 28.16
C ASP A 36 -36.02 -7.89 26.94
N ALA A 37 -37.18 -7.23 26.81
CA ALA A 37 -38.11 -7.47 25.70
C ALA A 37 -37.48 -7.24 24.32
N ASP A 38 -36.43 -6.41 24.26
CA ASP A 38 -35.67 -6.10 23.05
C ASP A 38 -34.39 -6.94 22.90
N ALA A 39 -34.19 -7.97 23.72
CA ALA A 39 -32.99 -8.80 23.65
C ALA A 39 -32.90 -9.55 22.31
N VAL A 40 -31.78 -9.38 21.62
CA VAL A 40 -31.55 -10.03 20.32
C VAL A 40 -31.02 -11.44 20.57
N LYS A 41 -31.76 -12.44 20.06
CA LYS A 41 -31.35 -13.84 20.05
C LYS A 41 -30.35 -14.07 18.94
N TYR A 42 -29.11 -14.39 19.29
CA TYR A 42 -28.12 -14.87 18.34
C TYR A 42 -28.09 -16.38 18.40
N ARG A 43 -28.55 -17.03 17.33
CA ARG A 43 -28.34 -18.46 17.15
C ARG A 43 -27.01 -18.64 16.43
N ARG A 44 -26.16 -19.52 16.96
CA ARG A 44 -24.99 -19.98 16.21
C ARG A 44 -25.51 -20.60 14.91
N ALA A 45 -25.04 -20.13 13.76
CA ALA A 45 -25.36 -20.78 12.51
C ALA A 45 -24.97 -22.26 12.60
N ASP A 46 -25.81 -23.15 12.08
CA ASP A 46 -25.50 -24.56 12.00
C ASP A 46 -24.18 -24.68 11.22
N GLN A 47 -23.09 -25.03 11.93
CA GLN A 47 -21.82 -25.23 11.24
C GLN A 47 -21.99 -26.47 10.38
N PRO A 48 -21.71 -26.40 9.06
CA PRO A 48 -21.72 -27.59 8.24
C PRO A 48 -20.78 -28.62 8.86
N ALA A 49 -21.16 -29.89 8.77
CA ALA A 49 -20.33 -30.99 9.30
C ALA A 49 -18.90 -30.82 8.80
N ARG A 50 -17.94 -30.69 9.73
CA ARG A 50 -16.54 -30.43 9.40
C ARG A 50 -16.01 -31.58 8.54
N VAL A 51 -15.63 -31.28 7.30
CA VAL A 51 -15.03 -32.25 6.38
C VAL A 51 -13.55 -32.39 6.75
N GLY A 52 -13.25 -33.29 7.70
CA GLY A 52 -11.91 -33.52 8.20
C GLY A 52 -11.32 -32.34 8.99
N ALA A 53 -10.17 -32.59 9.63
CA ALA A 53 -9.40 -31.52 10.28
C ALA A 53 -8.47 -30.88 9.25
N LEU A 54 -8.74 -29.63 8.87
CA LEU A 54 -7.79 -28.82 8.10
C LEU A 54 -6.56 -28.53 8.98
N THR A 55 -5.38 -28.90 8.50
CA THR A 55 -4.10 -28.51 9.11
C THR A 55 -3.42 -27.43 8.26
N LEU A 56 -2.52 -26.66 8.86
CA LEU A 56 -1.76 -25.63 8.15
C LEU A 56 -0.80 -26.27 7.15
N SER A 57 -0.21 -27.43 7.48
CA SER A 57 0.61 -28.20 6.55
C SER A 57 -0.19 -28.72 5.36
N ALA A 58 -1.43 -29.17 5.57
CA ALA A 58 -2.32 -29.60 4.48
C ALA A 58 -2.69 -28.42 3.57
N LEU A 59 -2.99 -27.25 4.15
CA LEU A 59 -3.25 -26.02 3.41
C LEU A 59 -2.01 -25.57 2.62
N GLN A 60 -0.83 -25.62 3.22
CA GLN A 60 0.45 -25.29 2.58
C GLN A 60 0.73 -26.20 1.38
N ALA A 61 0.52 -27.51 1.52
CA ALA A 61 0.66 -28.47 0.43
C ALA A 61 -0.35 -28.22 -0.71
N ALA A 62 -1.60 -27.93 -0.36
CA ALA A 62 -2.64 -27.60 -1.35
C ALA A 62 -2.29 -26.32 -2.14
N HIS A 63 -1.74 -25.29 -1.48
CA HIS A 63 -1.28 -24.08 -2.16
C HIS A 63 -0.10 -24.32 -3.07
N ALA A 64 0.87 -25.14 -2.67
CA ALA A 64 2.01 -25.49 -3.51
C ALA A 64 1.53 -26.18 -4.79
N ALA A 65 0.65 -27.18 -4.66
CA ALA A 65 0.05 -27.85 -5.82
C ALA A 65 -0.77 -26.89 -6.69
N ARG A 66 -1.58 -26.02 -6.09
CA ARG A 66 -2.39 -25.03 -6.80
C ARG A 66 -1.54 -24.00 -7.55
N GLN A 67 -0.39 -23.60 -6.99
CA GLN A 67 0.53 -22.66 -7.65
C GLN A 67 1.09 -23.26 -8.94
N ASP A 68 1.49 -24.53 -8.90
CA ASP A 68 2.01 -25.25 -10.06
C ASP A 68 0.93 -25.41 -11.16
N GLU A 69 -0.34 -25.57 -10.77
CA GLU A 69 -1.47 -25.62 -11.70
C GLU A 69 -1.82 -24.25 -12.30
N TRP A 70 -1.91 -23.22 -11.46
CA TRP A 70 -2.45 -21.91 -11.84
C TRP A 70 -1.52 -21.13 -12.77
N ARG A 71 -0.22 -21.09 -12.45
CA ARG A 71 0.79 -20.32 -13.20
C ARG A 71 2.17 -20.97 -13.03
N PRO A 72 2.50 -22.02 -13.82
CA PRO A 72 3.82 -22.67 -13.72
C PRO A 72 4.98 -21.72 -14.05
N ASP A 73 4.74 -20.73 -14.91
CA ASP A 73 5.77 -19.79 -15.40
C ASP A 73 5.95 -18.55 -14.51
N GLN A 74 5.03 -18.29 -13.57
CA GLN A 74 5.11 -17.12 -12.69
C GLN A 74 5.22 -17.56 -11.25
N LYS A 75 6.36 -17.24 -10.63
CA LYS A 75 6.61 -17.45 -9.21
C LYS A 75 6.61 -16.08 -8.53
N PRO A 76 5.52 -15.68 -7.85
CA PRO A 76 5.48 -14.39 -7.19
C PRO A 76 6.55 -14.31 -6.11
N ASP A 77 7.29 -13.21 -6.09
CA ASP A 77 8.35 -12.99 -5.11
C ASP A 77 7.79 -12.68 -3.71
N LEU A 78 8.67 -12.60 -2.73
CA LEU A 78 8.29 -12.34 -1.35
C LEU A 78 7.64 -10.96 -1.17
N SER A 79 8.11 -9.94 -1.88
CA SER A 79 7.53 -8.59 -1.80
C SER A 79 6.09 -8.55 -2.28
N PHE A 80 5.79 -9.24 -3.38
CA PHE A 80 4.45 -9.35 -3.90
C PHE A 80 3.53 -10.07 -2.91
N ARG A 81 3.94 -11.25 -2.41
CA ARG A 81 3.15 -12.00 -1.41
C ARG A 81 2.96 -11.24 -0.10
N GLY A 82 3.98 -10.50 0.34
CA GLY A 82 3.90 -9.65 1.52
C GLY A 82 2.92 -8.49 1.34
N ASN A 83 2.90 -7.88 0.15
CA ASN A 83 1.94 -6.83 -0.18
C ASN A 83 0.51 -7.37 -0.30
N GLU A 84 0.31 -8.54 -0.91
CA GLU A 84 -1.00 -9.22 -0.93
C GLU A 84 -1.51 -9.45 0.50
N LEU A 85 -0.69 -10.02 1.39
CA LEU A 85 -1.06 -10.19 2.81
C LEU A 85 -1.46 -8.87 3.48
N GLY A 86 -0.73 -7.79 3.19
CA GLY A 86 -1.07 -6.45 3.68
C GLY A 86 -2.41 -5.93 3.15
N GLY A 87 -2.73 -6.22 1.89
CA GLY A 87 -4.01 -5.93 1.25
C GLY A 87 -5.17 -6.61 1.97
N GLU A 88 -5.13 -7.94 2.07
CA GLU A 88 -6.20 -8.73 2.72
C GLU A 88 -6.40 -8.34 4.19
N CYS A 89 -5.31 -8.02 4.91
CA CYS A 89 -5.42 -7.49 6.27
C CYS A 89 -6.20 -6.16 6.30
N GLY A 90 -5.99 -5.29 5.31
CA GLY A 90 -6.69 -4.02 5.18
C GLY A 90 -8.17 -4.18 4.87
N GLU A 91 -8.53 -5.18 4.06
CA GLU A 91 -9.91 -5.53 3.74
C GLU A 91 -10.64 -6.06 4.98
N ALA A 92 -10.06 -7.03 5.69
CA ALA A 92 -10.58 -7.53 6.97
C ALA A 92 -10.77 -6.39 7.99
N GLN A 93 -9.79 -5.48 8.13
CA GLN A 93 -9.90 -4.32 9.01
C GLN A 93 -11.04 -3.37 8.60
N ASN A 94 -11.27 -3.20 7.31
CA ASN A 94 -12.37 -2.37 6.80
C ASN A 94 -13.74 -2.96 7.13
N VAL A 95 -13.89 -4.29 7.05
CA VAL A 95 -15.10 -5.01 7.46
C VAL A 95 -15.32 -4.86 8.98
N ILE A 96 -14.29 -5.12 9.80
CA ILE A 96 -14.37 -4.92 11.27
C ILE A 96 -14.81 -3.49 11.60
N LYS A 97 -14.23 -2.48 10.95
CA LYS A 97 -14.61 -1.07 11.12
C LYS A 97 -16.09 -0.81 10.78
N LYS A 98 -16.66 -1.49 9.79
CA LYS A 98 -18.09 -1.35 9.44
C LYS A 98 -18.98 -2.06 10.47
N LEU A 99 -18.60 -3.25 10.93
CA LEU A 99 -19.29 -3.99 11.99
C LEU A 99 -19.34 -3.20 13.30
N GLU A 100 -18.21 -2.64 13.75
CA GLU A 100 -18.17 -1.84 14.97
C GLU A 100 -18.93 -0.51 14.84
N ARG A 101 -18.95 0.09 13.64
CA ARG A 101 -19.80 1.26 13.37
C ARG A 101 -21.28 0.95 13.55
N GLU A 102 -21.70 -0.23 13.12
CA GLU A 102 -23.07 -0.71 13.34
C GLU A 102 -23.34 -0.88 14.83
N ARG A 103 -22.47 -1.61 15.53
CA ARG A 103 -22.58 -1.87 16.97
C ARG A 103 -22.69 -0.58 17.79
N HIS A 104 -21.93 0.45 17.41
CA HIS A 104 -21.92 1.74 18.11
C HIS A 104 -23.00 2.73 17.63
N GLY A 105 -23.82 2.37 16.64
CA GLY A 105 -24.84 3.26 16.08
C GLY A 105 -24.27 4.46 15.33
N TRP A 106 -23.02 4.38 14.85
CA TRP A 106 -22.37 5.44 14.08
C TRP A 106 -22.88 5.45 12.64
N ARG A 107 -23.03 6.64 12.05
CA ARG A 107 -23.40 6.78 10.64
C ARG A 107 -22.31 6.19 9.73
N GLY A 108 -22.70 5.47 8.68
CA GLY A 108 -21.77 4.93 7.69
C GLY A 108 -22.29 3.65 7.02
N SER A 109 -21.50 3.10 6.10
CA SER A 109 -21.75 1.77 5.55
C SER A 109 -21.69 0.68 6.62
N ARG A 110 -22.37 -0.43 6.33
CA ARG A 110 -22.48 -1.64 7.15
C ARG A 110 -21.82 -2.81 6.43
N ASP A 111 -21.57 -3.87 7.18
CA ASP A 111 -21.01 -5.12 6.65
C ASP A 111 -21.49 -6.29 7.48
N THR A 112 -21.06 -7.50 7.11
CA THR A 112 -21.56 -8.74 7.71
C THR A 112 -20.44 -9.57 8.35
N VAL A 113 -20.81 -10.46 9.28
CA VAL A 113 -19.84 -11.38 9.92
C VAL A 113 -19.40 -12.45 8.92
N GLU A 114 -20.27 -12.80 7.98
CA GLU A 114 -20.01 -13.70 6.88
C GLU A 114 -18.87 -13.17 6.00
N HIS A 115 -18.97 -11.91 5.58
CA HIS A 115 -17.91 -11.24 4.80
C HIS A 115 -16.61 -11.11 5.61
N LEU A 116 -16.69 -10.86 6.93
CA LEU A 116 -15.50 -10.91 7.78
C LEU A 116 -14.85 -12.31 7.77
N GLY A 117 -15.65 -13.37 7.71
CA GLY A 117 -15.16 -14.74 7.60
C GLY A 117 -14.38 -14.99 6.30
N GLU A 118 -14.84 -14.42 5.18
CA GLU A 118 -14.16 -14.47 3.87
C GLU A 118 -12.81 -13.76 3.95
N GLU A 119 -12.79 -12.50 4.40
CA GLU A 119 -11.56 -11.70 4.50
C GLU A 119 -10.52 -12.31 5.46
N LEU A 120 -10.97 -12.88 6.58
CA LEU A 120 -10.07 -13.57 7.51
C LEU A 120 -9.51 -14.86 6.91
N ALA A 121 -10.26 -15.54 6.03
CA ALA A 121 -9.75 -16.70 5.31
C ALA A 121 -8.67 -16.27 4.30
N ASP A 122 -8.86 -15.16 3.60
CA ASP A 122 -7.89 -14.62 2.65
C ASP A 122 -6.58 -14.20 3.33
N VAL A 123 -6.66 -13.61 4.53
CA VAL A 123 -5.48 -13.35 5.37
C VAL A 123 -4.70 -14.63 5.67
N ILE A 124 -5.39 -15.74 6.02
CA ILE A 124 -4.74 -17.03 6.29
C ILE A 124 -4.09 -17.58 5.02
N HIS A 125 -4.80 -17.54 3.88
CA HIS A 125 -4.27 -17.98 2.58
C HIS A 125 -3.00 -17.21 2.20
N CYS A 126 -3.01 -15.87 2.31
CA CYS A 126 -1.85 -15.05 2.00
C CYS A 126 -0.68 -15.26 2.96
N ALA A 127 -0.95 -15.48 4.25
CA ALA A 127 0.11 -15.82 5.22
C ALA A 127 0.79 -17.17 4.87
N VAL A 128 0.01 -18.17 4.45
CA VAL A 128 0.55 -19.47 3.99
C VAL A 128 1.36 -19.29 2.71
N LEU A 129 0.91 -18.48 1.76
CA LEU A 129 1.65 -18.19 0.53
C LEU A 129 2.98 -17.48 0.80
N VAL A 130 3.01 -16.53 1.75
CA VAL A 130 4.25 -15.91 2.24
C VAL A 130 5.17 -16.97 2.84
N ALA A 131 4.65 -17.88 3.66
CA ALA A 131 5.43 -18.95 4.25
C ALA A 131 6.05 -19.89 3.20
N ILE A 132 5.28 -20.27 2.15
CA ILE A 132 5.79 -21.06 1.02
C ILE A 132 6.95 -20.34 0.33
N THR A 133 6.74 -19.07 -0.05
CA THR A 133 7.78 -18.27 -0.73
C THR A 133 9.01 -18.10 0.15
N ALA A 134 8.84 -17.95 1.46
CA ALA A 134 9.93 -17.81 2.42
C ALA A 134 10.56 -19.15 2.85
N GLY A 135 10.01 -20.30 2.48
CA GLY A 135 10.49 -21.61 2.94
C GLY A 135 10.24 -21.86 4.44
N ILE A 136 9.17 -21.32 4.99
CA ILE A 136 8.74 -21.50 6.38
C ILE A 136 7.76 -22.69 6.45
N ASP A 137 8.00 -23.61 7.38
CA ASP A 137 6.96 -24.52 7.86
C ASP A 137 6.05 -23.73 8.81
N ILE A 138 4.92 -23.26 8.29
CA ILE A 138 4.05 -22.35 9.03
C ILE A 138 3.33 -23.04 10.19
N GLU A 139 3.08 -24.35 10.08
CA GLU A 139 2.46 -25.13 11.16
C GLU A 139 3.42 -25.26 12.34
N ALA A 140 4.65 -25.70 12.09
CA ALA A 140 5.68 -25.83 13.11
C ALA A 140 6.00 -24.47 13.76
N ALA A 141 6.11 -23.40 12.96
CA ALA A 141 6.33 -22.04 13.46
C ALA A 141 5.17 -21.55 14.36
N THR A 142 3.92 -21.85 13.98
CA THR A 142 2.73 -21.50 14.76
C THR A 142 2.70 -22.23 16.10
N VAL A 143 2.93 -23.54 16.10
CA VAL A 143 2.99 -24.36 17.32
C VAL A 143 4.09 -23.85 18.26
N ALA A 144 5.30 -23.63 17.73
CA ALA A 144 6.42 -23.13 18.50
C ALA A 144 6.13 -21.75 19.12
N LYS A 145 5.57 -20.82 18.33
CA LYS A 145 5.23 -19.48 18.81
C LYS A 145 4.14 -19.50 19.88
N PHE A 146 3.10 -20.32 19.70
CA PHE A 146 2.02 -20.48 20.67
C PHE A 146 2.55 -21.02 22.00
N ASN A 147 3.35 -22.10 21.96
CA ASN A 147 3.91 -22.72 23.16
C ASN A 147 4.89 -21.80 23.87
N ALA A 148 5.78 -21.12 23.14
CA ALA A 148 6.69 -20.13 23.72
C ALA A 148 5.93 -18.99 24.42
N THR A 149 4.85 -18.50 23.80
CA THR A 149 4.02 -17.44 24.39
C THR A 149 3.32 -17.93 25.66
N SER A 150 2.80 -19.16 25.64
CA SER A 150 2.12 -19.76 26.78
C SER A 150 3.08 -19.94 27.96
N LEU A 151 4.28 -20.47 27.72
CA LEU A 151 5.31 -20.64 28.74
C LEU A 151 5.76 -19.29 29.33
N ASN A 152 5.98 -18.28 28.49
CA ASN A 152 6.39 -16.94 28.94
C ASN A 152 5.35 -16.27 29.86
N ASN A 153 4.08 -16.66 29.75
CA ASN A 153 2.99 -16.13 30.56
C ASN A 153 2.54 -17.11 31.67
N GLY A 154 3.27 -18.22 31.89
CA GLY A 154 2.90 -19.22 32.90
C GLY A 154 1.58 -19.95 32.62
N LEU A 155 1.15 -20.03 31.35
CA LEU A 155 -0.08 -20.69 30.94
C LEU A 155 0.18 -22.20 30.73
N ALA A 156 -0.76 -23.03 31.20
CA ALA A 156 -0.70 -24.49 31.04
C ALA A 156 -1.16 -24.97 29.66
N ALA A 157 -1.80 -24.11 28.87
CA ALA A 157 -2.28 -24.45 27.54
C ALA A 157 -1.09 -24.57 26.57
N LEU A 158 -0.90 -25.74 25.98
CA LEU A 158 0.12 -26.00 24.97
C LEU A 158 -0.51 -26.73 23.79
N LEU A 159 -0.05 -26.41 22.58
CA LEU A 159 -0.32 -27.18 21.38
C LEU A 159 0.60 -28.42 21.34
N PRO A 160 0.10 -29.56 20.84
CA PRO A 160 0.93 -30.75 20.70
C PRO A 160 2.10 -30.46 19.76
N THR A 161 3.30 -30.78 20.21
CA THR A 161 4.50 -30.82 19.37
C THR A 161 4.72 -32.26 18.90
N GLU A 162 5.09 -32.46 17.64
CA GLU A 162 5.58 -33.78 17.23
C GLU A 162 6.77 -34.19 18.11
N ALA A 163 6.71 -35.40 18.66
CA ALA A 163 7.70 -35.90 19.61
C ALA A 163 9.07 -36.00 18.94
N GLY A 164 9.90 -34.96 19.09
CA GLY A 164 11.26 -34.92 18.55
C GLY A 164 11.70 -33.56 18.00
N ALA A 165 10.77 -32.65 17.67
CA ALA A 165 11.12 -31.31 17.20
C ALA A 165 11.59 -30.43 18.38
N LYS A 166 12.89 -30.17 18.50
CA LYS A 166 13.41 -29.20 19.47
C LYS A 166 12.92 -27.80 19.08
N SER A 167 12.40 -27.03 20.03
CA SER A 167 11.84 -25.69 19.79
C SER A 167 12.82 -24.66 19.22
N GLU A 168 14.12 -24.97 19.18
CA GLU A 168 15.18 -24.09 18.65
C GLU A 168 15.50 -24.37 17.18
N ASP A 169 15.13 -25.55 16.66
CA ASP A 169 15.59 -26.01 15.33
C ASP A 169 14.92 -25.25 14.18
N TRP A 170 13.68 -24.79 14.35
CA TRP A 170 12.97 -24.03 13.32
C TRP A 170 13.62 -22.67 13.01
N ARG A 171 14.35 -22.08 13.97
CA ARG A 171 15.11 -20.84 13.74
C ARG A 171 16.42 -21.11 13.00
N ASN A 172 17.11 -22.17 13.36
CA ASN A 172 18.42 -22.51 12.80
C ASN A 172 18.33 -22.99 11.35
N GLY A 173 17.26 -23.72 11.00
CA GLY A 173 16.99 -24.08 9.61
C GLY A 173 16.72 -22.86 8.72
N PHE A 174 16.20 -21.78 9.31
CA PHE A 174 15.81 -20.57 8.58
C PHE A 174 17.02 -19.74 8.13
N GLU A 175 17.94 -19.40 9.04
CA GLU A 175 19.08 -18.55 8.69
C GLU A 175 20.00 -19.17 7.65
N VAL A 176 20.25 -20.48 7.75
CA VAL A 176 21.12 -21.19 6.81
C VAL A 176 20.46 -21.34 5.44
N GLY A 177 19.15 -21.65 5.40
CA GLY A 177 18.42 -21.83 4.13
C GLY A 177 18.20 -20.52 3.37
N TRP A 178 17.87 -19.44 4.07
CA TRP A 178 17.59 -18.14 3.44
C TRP A 178 18.84 -17.47 2.89
N ALA A 179 19.94 -17.49 3.64
CA ALA A 179 21.21 -16.92 3.20
C ALA A 179 21.72 -17.64 1.94
N GLU A 180 21.62 -18.97 1.90
CA GLU A 180 22.04 -19.77 0.75
C GLU A 180 21.14 -19.55 -0.46
N ARG A 181 19.82 -19.40 -0.26
CA ARG A 181 18.90 -19.03 -1.34
C ARG A 181 19.23 -17.66 -1.92
N LEU A 182 19.46 -16.66 -1.08
CA LEU A 182 19.87 -15.31 -1.53
C LEU A 182 21.20 -15.32 -2.28
N LYS A 183 22.17 -16.10 -1.81
CA LYS A 183 23.44 -16.31 -2.55
C LYS A 183 23.17 -16.91 -3.92
N GLN A 184 22.30 -17.91 -4.01
CA GLN A 184 21.94 -18.55 -5.28
C GLN A 184 21.22 -17.59 -6.22
N GLU A 185 20.27 -16.81 -5.73
CA GLU A 185 19.54 -15.81 -6.53
C GLU A 185 20.46 -14.72 -7.08
N ARG A 186 21.38 -14.21 -6.25
CA ARG A 186 22.42 -13.26 -6.70
C ARG A 186 23.31 -13.88 -7.78
N SER A 187 23.77 -15.10 -7.55
CA SER A 187 24.59 -15.82 -8.55
C SER A 187 23.84 -16.01 -9.86
N ASN A 188 22.55 -16.37 -9.81
CA ASN A 188 21.71 -16.51 -11.01
C ASN A 188 21.53 -15.16 -11.72
N ALA A 189 21.35 -14.06 -10.98
CA ALA A 189 21.23 -12.72 -11.54
C ALA A 189 22.53 -12.26 -12.21
N GLU A 190 23.70 -12.55 -11.62
CA GLU A 190 25.01 -12.28 -12.22
C GLU A 190 25.24 -13.10 -13.51
N VAL A 191 24.82 -14.36 -13.53
CA VAL A 191 24.85 -15.20 -14.74
C VAL A 191 23.89 -14.67 -15.81
N ALA A 192 22.72 -14.17 -15.43
CA ALA A 192 21.79 -13.56 -16.37
C ALA A 192 22.34 -12.23 -16.94
N ALA A 193 22.92 -11.39 -16.08
CA ALA A 193 23.54 -10.12 -16.48
C ALA A 193 24.74 -10.33 -17.40
N SER A 194 25.58 -11.35 -17.15
CA SER A 194 26.71 -11.67 -18.04
C SER A 194 26.29 -12.25 -19.41
N ARG A 195 25.07 -12.81 -19.51
CA ARG A 195 24.49 -13.31 -20.77
C ARG A 195 23.71 -12.23 -21.53
N ALA A 196 23.27 -11.17 -20.86
CA ALA A 196 22.66 -10.03 -21.54
C ALA A 196 23.75 -9.34 -22.37
N THR A 197 23.65 -9.45 -23.70
CA THR A 197 24.54 -8.75 -24.61
C THR A 197 24.51 -7.26 -24.25
N PRO A 198 25.67 -6.64 -23.93
CA PRO A 198 25.67 -5.23 -23.59
C PRO A 198 25.07 -4.43 -24.76
N PRO A 199 24.27 -3.38 -24.50
CA PRO A 199 23.90 -2.45 -25.55
C PRO A 199 25.19 -1.98 -26.23
N THR A 200 25.19 -1.95 -27.56
CA THR A 200 26.37 -1.85 -28.45
C THR A 200 27.15 -0.53 -28.37
N ALA A 201 27.02 0.22 -27.28
CA ALA A 201 27.90 1.32 -26.92
C ALA A 201 27.93 1.43 -25.38
N SER A 202 28.87 0.71 -24.75
CA SER A 202 29.19 0.95 -23.34
C SER A 202 29.87 2.32 -23.22
N PRO A 203 29.56 3.14 -22.19
CA PRO A 203 30.34 4.32 -21.83
C PRO A 203 31.85 4.04 -21.71
N ASP A 204 32.21 2.80 -21.38
CA ASP A 204 33.61 2.36 -21.31
C ASP A 204 34.27 2.32 -22.69
N ALA A 205 33.53 2.05 -23.77
CA ALA A 205 34.09 2.09 -25.13
C ALA A 205 34.45 3.53 -25.52
N ALA A 206 33.60 4.51 -25.17
CA ALA A 206 33.89 5.92 -25.37
C ALA A 206 35.03 6.42 -24.47
N LEU A 207 35.16 5.88 -23.24
CA LEU A 207 36.26 6.20 -22.34
C LEU A 207 37.59 5.59 -22.82
N VAL A 208 37.56 4.35 -23.31
CA VAL A 208 38.73 3.70 -23.91
C VAL A 208 39.15 4.42 -25.20
N GLU A 209 38.19 4.80 -26.06
CA GLU A 209 38.46 5.58 -27.27
C GLU A 209 39.02 6.97 -26.93
N ALA A 210 38.50 7.65 -25.89
CA ALA A 210 39.05 8.92 -25.42
C ALA A 210 40.45 8.77 -24.81
N LEU A 211 40.73 7.69 -24.07
CA LEU A 211 42.06 7.41 -23.53
C LEU A 211 43.07 7.05 -24.63
N GLU A 212 42.63 6.34 -25.67
CA GLU A 212 43.44 6.04 -26.86
C GLU A 212 43.70 7.31 -27.69
N GLN A 213 42.71 8.22 -27.80
CA GLN A 213 42.90 9.55 -28.40
C GLN A 213 43.88 10.40 -27.60
N ILE A 214 43.79 10.43 -26.27
CA ILE A 214 44.73 11.15 -25.40
C ILE A 214 46.14 10.52 -25.49
N ALA A 215 46.26 9.20 -25.67
CA ALA A 215 47.54 8.53 -25.88
C ALA A 215 48.12 8.77 -27.29
N ALA A 216 47.27 9.07 -28.28
CA ALA A 216 47.67 9.37 -29.65
C ALA A 216 48.00 10.86 -29.87
N GLU A 217 47.40 11.76 -29.10
CA GLU A 217 47.70 13.19 -29.08
C GLU A 217 48.93 13.47 -28.22
N GLU A 218 50.08 13.43 -28.90
CA GLU A 218 51.44 13.71 -28.43
C GLU A 218 52.02 12.73 -27.40
N PRO A 219 52.97 11.85 -27.81
CA PRO A 219 53.83 11.22 -26.82
C PRO A 219 54.59 12.34 -26.12
N VAL A 220 54.39 12.47 -24.80
CA VAL A 220 55.34 13.19 -23.95
C VAL A 220 56.70 12.58 -24.23
N ARG A 221 57.48 13.25 -25.09
CA ARG A 221 58.87 12.92 -25.34
C ARG A 221 59.57 13.21 -24.02
N ILE A 222 59.73 12.18 -23.20
CA ILE A 222 60.77 12.16 -22.18
C ILE A 222 62.08 12.09 -22.97
N GLY A 223 62.54 13.26 -23.42
CA GLY A 223 63.87 13.42 -23.96
C GLY A 223 64.85 13.09 -22.86
N TYR A 224 65.53 11.97 -22.98
CA TYR A 224 66.79 11.77 -22.28
C TYR A 224 67.82 12.68 -22.95
N ASP A 225 67.97 13.89 -22.43
CA ASP A 225 69.22 14.63 -22.59
C ASP A 225 70.27 13.90 -21.77
N GLN A 226 71.23 13.27 -22.45
CA GLN A 226 72.31 12.50 -21.85
C GLN A 226 73.43 13.38 -21.28
N SER A 227 73.28 14.71 -21.22
CA SER A 227 74.40 15.60 -20.88
C SER A 227 74.37 16.30 -19.53
N ASP A 228 73.35 16.08 -18.68
CA ASP A 228 73.45 16.44 -17.25
C ASP A 228 72.62 15.47 -16.40
N VAL A 229 73.31 14.62 -15.65
CA VAL A 229 72.73 13.53 -14.85
C VAL A 229 72.05 14.11 -13.59
N GLY A 230 70.89 14.72 -13.79
CA GLY A 230 69.93 15.05 -12.74
C GLY A 230 69.20 13.79 -12.31
N TYR A 231 69.51 13.31 -11.10
CA TYR A 231 68.90 12.15 -10.46
C TYR A 231 67.37 12.34 -10.37
N VAL A 232 66.59 11.63 -11.19
CA VAL A 232 65.13 11.56 -11.00
C VAL A 232 64.89 10.56 -9.86
N PRO A 233 64.45 10.99 -8.65
CA PRO A 233 64.27 10.07 -7.54
C PRO A 233 63.16 9.08 -7.89
N ARG A 234 63.49 7.79 -7.88
CA ARG A 234 62.48 6.72 -7.91
C ARG A 234 61.73 6.76 -6.58
N LEU A 235 60.41 6.96 -6.65
CA LEU A 235 59.55 6.82 -5.49
C LEU A 235 59.75 5.43 -4.89
N THR A 236 60.00 5.39 -3.59
CA THR A 236 60.01 4.15 -2.81
C THR A 236 58.62 3.54 -2.79
N LEU A 237 58.53 2.22 -2.53
CA LEU A 237 57.25 1.53 -2.37
C LEU A 237 56.36 2.22 -1.31
N ALA A 238 56.96 2.76 -0.24
CA ALA A 238 56.26 3.51 0.79
C ALA A 238 55.65 4.81 0.26
N GLU A 239 56.34 5.52 -0.64
CA GLU A 239 55.82 6.73 -1.27
C GLU A 239 54.71 6.42 -2.27
N MET A 240 54.83 5.33 -3.04
CA MET A 240 53.76 4.85 -3.92
C MET A 240 52.51 4.47 -3.12
N GLN A 241 52.67 3.79 -1.99
CA GLN A 241 51.57 3.44 -1.09
C GLN A 241 50.92 4.66 -0.44
N ARG A 242 51.69 5.70 -0.10
CA ARG A 242 51.16 6.97 0.40
C ARG A 242 50.31 7.66 -0.67
N VAL A 243 50.83 7.80 -1.89
CA VAL A 243 50.11 8.42 -3.01
C VAL A 243 48.80 7.68 -3.32
N ALA A 244 48.82 6.34 -3.33
CA ALA A 244 47.62 5.54 -3.55
C ALA A 244 46.58 5.73 -2.43
N ARG A 245 47.02 5.81 -1.17
CA ARG A 245 46.13 6.04 -0.03
C ARG A 245 45.50 7.44 -0.06
N ASP A 246 46.29 8.46 -0.42
CA ASP A 246 45.81 9.84 -0.53
C ASP A 246 44.81 9.99 -1.68
N ALA A 247 45.05 9.32 -2.80
CA ALA A 247 44.13 9.27 -3.93
C ALA A 247 42.80 8.58 -3.55
N LEU A 248 42.86 7.44 -2.85
CA LEU A 248 41.66 6.73 -2.39
C LEU A 248 40.88 7.57 -1.37
N LYS A 249 41.58 8.24 -0.45
CA LYS A 249 40.96 9.15 0.52
C LYS A 249 40.24 10.30 -0.19
N ALA A 250 40.87 10.90 -1.20
CA ALA A 250 40.23 11.97 -1.99
C ALA A 250 38.96 11.49 -2.72
N GLN A 251 38.95 10.25 -3.23
CA GLN A 251 37.75 9.65 -3.84
C GLN A 251 36.63 9.43 -2.82
N VAL A 252 36.95 8.91 -1.63
CA VAL A 252 35.96 8.72 -0.54
C VAL A 252 35.38 10.06 -0.08
N ASP A 253 36.23 11.08 0.07
CA ASP A 253 35.80 12.43 0.47
C ASP A 253 34.91 13.06 -0.62
N ALA A 254 35.18 12.80 -1.91
CA ALA A 254 34.34 13.26 -3.03
C ALA A 254 32.96 12.57 -3.06
N LEU A 255 32.92 11.25 -2.87
CA LEU A 255 31.67 10.48 -2.81
C LEU A 255 30.82 10.88 -1.61
N THR A 256 31.44 11.15 -0.46
CA THR A 256 30.76 11.64 0.74
C THR A 256 30.08 12.98 0.47
N LYS A 257 30.80 13.93 -0.16
CA LYS A 257 30.23 15.24 -0.55
C LYS A 257 29.06 15.12 -1.52
N GLU A 258 29.11 14.18 -2.47
CA GLU A 258 27.98 13.96 -3.39
C GLU A 258 26.78 13.33 -2.67
N GLY A 259 27.02 12.44 -1.71
CA GLY A 259 25.97 11.93 -0.81
C GLY A 259 25.26 13.06 -0.05
N ASP A 260 26.02 13.95 0.59
CA ASP A 260 25.48 15.12 1.30
C ASP A 260 24.71 16.06 0.34
N ARG A 261 25.18 16.21 -0.91
CA ARG A 261 24.51 17.02 -1.93
C ARG A 261 23.15 16.43 -2.31
N LEU A 262 23.08 15.12 -2.51
CA LEU A 262 21.85 14.41 -2.86
C LEU A 262 20.84 14.42 -1.70
N GLU A 263 21.30 14.23 -0.45
CA GLU A 263 20.43 14.32 0.72
C GLU A 263 19.79 15.72 0.85
N ASN A 264 20.59 16.78 0.66
CA ASN A 264 20.09 18.16 0.64
C ASN A 264 19.12 18.43 -0.53
N GLN A 265 19.32 17.79 -1.69
CA GLN A 265 18.41 17.90 -2.82
C GLN A 265 17.06 17.23 -2.53
N CYS A 266 17.08 16.01 -1.97
CA CYS A 266 15.87 15.31 -1.54
C CYS A 266 15.09 16.11 -0.49
N PHE A 267 15.79 16.73 0.47
CA PHE A 267 15.17 17.60 1.46
C PHE A 267 14.46 18.82 0.83
N LYS A 268 15.12 19.49 -0.13
CA LYS A 268 14.53 20.62 -0.88
C LYS A 268 13.30 20.19 -1.70
N GLN A 269 13.35 19.02 -2.32
CA GLN A 269 12.21 18.47 -3.07
C GLN A 269 11.03 18.16 -2.13
N GLY A 270 11.29 17.62 -0.93
CA GLY A 270 10.25 17.42 0.10
C GLY A 270 9.57 18.73 0.51
N GLN A 271 10.34 19.81 0.65
CA GLN A 271 9.78 21.16 0.93
C GLN A 271 8.93 21.68 -0.24
N GLN A 272 9.35 21.45 -1.48
CA GLN A 272 8.57 21.82 -2.68
C GLN A 272 7.25 21.07 -2.78
N ILE A 273 7.26 19.75 -2.52
CA ILE A 273 6.04 18.91 -2.50
C ILE A 273 5.06 19.39 -1.41
N SER A 274 5.57 19.72 -0.23
CA SER A 274 4.76 20.28 0.86
C SER A 274 4.14 21.64 0.49
N ALA A 275 4.92 22.52 -0.16
CA ALA A 275 4.44 23.81 -0.63
C ALA A 275 3.38 23.67 -1.75
N LEU A 276 3.57 22.74 -2.69
CA LEU A 276 2.59 22.41 -3.72
C LEU A 276 1.30 21.86 -3.11
N SER A 277 1.40 20.95 -2.14
CA SER A 277 0.24 20.41 -1.42
C SER A 277 -0.55 21.51 -0.70
N ALA A 278 0.15 22.47 -0.08
CA ALA A 278 -0.48 23.63 0.56
C ALA A 278 -1.08 24.64 -0.46
N ALA A 279 -0.53 24.73 -1.67
CA ALA A 279 -1.11 25.52 -2.76
C ALA A 279 -2.38 24.87 -3.31
N LEU A 280 -2.34 23.57 -3.60
CA LEU A 280 -3.48 22.75 -4.01
C LEU A 280 -4.62 22.78 -2.99
N ALA A 281 -4.31 22.75 -1.69
CA ALA A 281 -5.32 22.90 -0.63
C ALA A 281 -6.01 24.28 -0.63
N ARG A 282 -5.25 25.35 -0.93
CA ARG A 282 -5.79 26.72 -1.04
C ARG A 282 -6.64 26.90 -2.30
N GLU A 283 -6.21 26.33 -3.42
CA GLU A 283 -6.99 26.32 -4.66
C GLU A 283 -8.26 25.49 -4.52
N GLY A 284 -8.21 24.36 -3.82
CA GLY A 284 -9.39 23.56 -3.48
C GLY A 284 -10.40 24.33 -2.63
N ALA A 285 -9.94 25.15 -1.69
CA ALA A 285 -10.80 26.02 -0.88
C ALA A 285 -11.43 27.15 -1.72
N ALA A 286 -10.66 27.79 -2.61
CA ALA A 286 -11.18 28.81 -3.52
C ALA A 286 -12.19 28.23 -4.52
N ALA A 287 -11.92 27.04 -5.06
CA ALA A 287 -12.84 26.31 -5.93
C ALA A 287 -14.12 25.85 -5.20
N ALA A 288 -14.06 25.63 -3.89
CA ALA A 288 -15.24 25.34 -3.09
C ALA A 288 -16.12 26.59 -2.89
N GLU A 289 -15.51 27.75 -2.64
CA GLU A 289 -16.22 29.03 -2.49
C GLU A 289 -16.89 29.47 -3.81
N VAL A 290 -16.20 29.32 -4.94
CA VAL A 290 -16.77 29.59 -6.27
C VAL A 290 -17.92 28.63 -6.58
N ARG A 291 -17.79 27.34 -6.25
CA ARG A 291 -18.88 26.36 -6.39
C ARG A 291 -20.09 26.71 -5.54
N GLU A 292 -19.89 27.18 -4.30
CA GLU A 292 -20.97 27.61 -3.42
C GLU A 292 -21.71 28.85 -3.97
N ARG A 293 -20.98 29.82 -4.52
CA ARG A 293 -21.57 31.01 -5.14
C ARG A 293 -22.31 30.68 -6.45
N CYS A 294 -21.77 29.80 -7.29
CA CYS A 294 -22.45 29.33 -8.49
C CYS A 294 -23.74 28.55 -8.15
N ALA A 295 -23.71 27.69 -7.13
CA ALA A 295 -24.90 26.98 -6.66
C ALA A 295 -26.00 27.94 -6.19
N MET A 296 -25.66 29.01 -5.48
CA MET A 296 -26.62 30.02 -5.03
C MET A 296 -27.31 30.76 -6.19
N VAL A 297 -26.57 31.07 -7.26
CA VAL A 297 -27.11 31.79 -8.44
C VAL A 297 -27.97 30.86 -9.30
N ILE A 298 -27.60 29.58 -9.42
CA ILE A 298 -28.34 28.59 -10.22
C ILE A 298 -29.63 28.16 -9.51
N LEU A 299 -29.66 28.10 -8.19
CA LEU A 299 -30.81 27.61 -7.41
C LEU A 299 -31.82 28.70 -7.03
N GLN A 300 -31.47 29.99 -7.14
CA GLN A 300 -32.36 31.10 -6.77
C GLN A 300 -33.71 31.14 -7.54
N PRO A 301 -33.79 30.78 -8.84
CA PRO A 301 -35.06 30.75 -9.57
C PRO A 301 -35.99 29.61 -9.12
N TYR A 302 -35.45 28.50 -8.60
CA TYR A 302 -36.24 27.34 -8.19
C TYR A 302 -37.05 27.57 -6.91
N HIS A 303 -36.61 28.47 -6.03
CA HIS A 303 -37.33 28.80 -4.80
C HIS A 303 -38.52 29.75 -4.99
N LYS A 304 -38.69 30.37 -6.16
CA LYS A 304 -39.80 31.32 -6.42
C LYS A 304 -41.03 30.73 -7.10
N GLY A 305 -41.06 29.42 -7.36
CA GLY A 305 -42.26 28.75 -7.88
C GLY A 305 -42.62 29.13 -9.33
N GLU A 306 -41.68 29.67 -10.10
CA GLU A 306 -41.90 29.96 -11.51
C GLU A 306 -41.84 28.67 -12.33
N LYS A 307 -42.92 28.35 -13.04
CA LYS A 307 -42.99 27.17 -13.92
C LYS A 307 -42.09 27.37 -15.13
N VAL A 308 -40.98 26.63 -15.20
CA VAL A 308 -40.13 26.59 -16.38
C VAL A 308 -40.77 25.70 -17.44
N GLY A 309 -41.28 26.33 -18.51
CA GLY A 309 -41.72 25.65 -19.71
C GLY A 309 -40.58 25.46 -20.72
N GLN A 310 -40.43 24.21 -21.19
CA GLN A 310 -39.68 23.72 -22.35
C GLN A 310 -38.13 23.56 -22.26
N PRO A 311 -37.57 22.46 -22.85
CA PRO A 311 -36.20 22.01 -22.61
C PRO A 311 -35.23 22.46 -23.72
N PHE A 312 -35.18 23.76 -24.02
CA PHE A 312 -34.11 24.31 -24.85
C PHE A 312 -33.60 25.61 -24.23
N GLY A 313 -32.33 25.62 -23.82
CA GLY A 313 -31.66 26.84 -23.34
C GLY A 313 -30.84 26.72 -22.06
N LEU A 314 -30.64 25.53 -21.48
CA LEU A 314 -29.82 25.39 -20.26
C LEU A 314 -28.40 25.95 -20.45
N GLY A 315 -27.81 25.79 -21.64
CA GLY A 315 -26.50 26.34 -21.98
C GLY A 315 -26.44 27.87 -22.01
N ASP A 316 -27.47 28.54 -22.55
CA ASP A 316 -27.50 30.00 -22.63
C ASP A 316 -27.92 30.65 -21.32
N GLN A 317 -28.78 29.98 -20.54
CA GLN A 317 -29.12 30.40 -19.18
C GLN A 317 -27.93 30.24 -18.22
N PHE A 318 -27.15 29.17 -18.33
CA PHE A 318 -25.92 28.98 -17.57
C PHE A 318 -24.85 30.03 -17.94
N LYS A 319 -24.67 30.30 -19.25
CA LYS A 319 -23.78 31.37 -19.73
C LYS A 319 -24.22 32.76 -19.26
N GLN A 320 -25.53 33.06 -19.25
CA GLN A 320 -26.05 34.33 -18.72
C GLN A 320 -25.93 34.44 -17.20
N ALA A 321 -26.09 33.34 -16.45
CA ALA A 321 -25.91 33.29 -15.00
C ALA A 321 -24.46 33.57 -14.62
N ILE A 322 -23.48 32.96 -15.30
CA ILE A 322 -22.06 33.21 -15.09
C ILE A 322 -21.68 34.67 -15.39
N ARG A 323 -22.23 35.26 -16.47
CA ARG A 323 -21.98 36.67 -16.83
C ARG A 323 -22.50 37.70 -15.82
N ARG A 324 -23.38 37.30 -14.90
CA ARG A 324 -23.96 38.18 -13.86
C ARG A 324 -23.21 38.10 -12.53
N ILE A 325 -22.23 37.21 -12.40
CA ILE A 325 -21.40 37.12 -11.20
C ILE A 325 -20.29 38.17 -11.34
N ASP A 326 -20.39 39.25 -10.57
CA ASP A 326 -19.36 40.28 -10.51
C ASP A 326 -18.19 39.75 -9.68
N LEU A 327 -17.12 39.33 -10.35
CA LEU A 327 -15.93 38.75 -9.75
C LEU A 327 -14.76 39.74 -9.81
N PRO A 328 -13.90 39.78 -8.77
CA PRO A 328 -12.62 40.47 -8.86
C PRO A 328 -11.83 40.02 -10.10
N THR A 329 -11.13 40.95 -10.76
CA THR A 329 -10.50 40.78 -12.08
C THR A 329 -9.54 39.58 -12.17
N ASP A 330 -8.95 39.21 -11.04
CA ASP A 330 -8.05 38.08 -10.81
C ASP A 330 -8.78 36.72 -10.73
N ALA A 331 -10.02 36.68 -10.25
CA ALA A 331 -10.86 35.48 -10.21
C ALA A 331 -11.49 35.15 -11.57
N ALA A 332 -11.75 36.16 -12.41
CA ALA A 332 -12.28 35.96 -13.76
C ALA A 332 -11.32 35.19 -14.69
N ALA A 333 -10.01 35.45 -14.58
CA ALA A 333 -8.98 34.75 -15.36
C ALA A 333 -8.69 33.33 -14.85
N ALA A 334 -8.98 33.04 -13.58
CA ALA A 334 -8.92 31.69 -13.02
C ALA A 334 -10.16 30.88 -13.44
N LEU A 335 -11.34 31.51 -13.41
CA LEU A 335 -12.58 30.87 -13.83
C LEU A 335 -12.56 30.52 -15.32
N GLU A 336 -11.96 31.35 -16.17
CA GLU A 336 -11.93 31.08 -17.60
C GLU A 336 -10.96 29.95 -17.98
N ARG A 337 -9.87 29.77 -17.23
CA ARG A 337 -9.00 28.59 -17.35
C ARG A 337 -9.68 27.31 -16.87
N VAL A 338 -10.36 27.36 -15.73
CA VAL A 338 -11.11 26.22 -15.20
C VAL A 338 -12.31 25.89 -16.10
N LYS A 339 -12.92 26.89 -16.74
CA LYS A 339 -14.02 26.68 -17.69
C LYS A 339 -13.52 25.96 -18.94
N ASP A 340 -12.37 26.35 -19.48
CA ASP A 340 -11.79 25.71 -20.65
C ASP A 340 -11.30 24.29 -20.31
N GLU A 341 -10.63 24.07 -19.17
CA GLU A 341 -10.18 22.75 -18.72
C GLU A 341 -11.36 21.78 -18.45
N VAL A 342 -12.41 22.23 -17.76
CA VAL A 342 -13.58 21.38 -17.47
C VAL A 342 -14.37 21.08 -18.74
N ILE A 343 -14.46 22.03 -19.68
CA ILE A 343 -15.11 21.81 -20.97
C ILE A 343 -14.30 20.84 -21.82
N GLU A 344 -12.97 20.94 -21.82
CA GLU A 344 -12.06 20.09 -22.61
C GLU A 344 -11.98 18.67 -22.03
N GLU A 345 -11.94 18.51 -20.70
CA GLU A 345 -12.05 17.19 -20.05
C GLU A 345 -13.41 16.54 -20.29
N CYS A 346 -14.52 17.30 -20.18
CA CYS A 346 -15.85 16.77 -20.47
C CYS A 346 -16.01 16.40 -21.95
N ALA A 347 -15.43 17.18 -22.87
CA ALA A 347 -15.45 16.88 -24.30
C ALA A 347 -14.62 15.63 -24.65
N MET A 348 -13.42 15.46 -24.06
CA MET A 348 -12.61 14.26 -24.25
C MET A 348 -13.31 12.99 -23.74
N VAL A 349 -13.92 13.06 -22.56
CA VAL A 349 -14.64 11.93 -21.95
C VAL A 349 -15.88 11.55 -22.79
N LEU A 350 -16.58 12.53 -23.35
CA LEU A 350 -17.76 12.31 -24.19
C LEU A 350 -17.41 11.81 -25.62
N GLU A 351 -16.25 12.16 -26.17
CA GLU A 351 -15.81 11.65 -27.49
C GLU A 351 -15.21 10.24 -27.44
N HIS A 352 -14.60 9.83 -26.31
CA HIS A 352 -13.88 8.56 -26.23
C HIS A 352 -14.62 7.44 -25.48
N HIS A 353 -15.65 7.77 -24.69
CA HIS A 353 -16.41 6.78 -23.93
C HIS A 353 -17.89 6.86 -24.26
N HIS A 354 -18.33 6.00 -25.19
CA HIS A 354 -19.73 5.59 -25.21
C HIS A 354 -19.95 4.58 -24.07
N THR A 355 -20.95 4.88 -23.22
CA THR A 355 -21.56 4.09 -22.13
C THR A 355 -21.01 4.32 -20.71
N ASP A 356 -21.97 4.37 -19.77
CA ASP A 356 -21.99 4.27 -18.29
C ASP A 356 -20.95 5.00 -17.42
N GLU A 357 -19.74 5.22 -17.92
CA GLU A 357 -18.62 5.81 -17.18
C GLU A 357 -18.73 7.34 -17.10
N ALA A 358 -19.22 7.98 -18.16
CA ALA A 358 -19.51 9.42 -18.17
C ALA A 358 -20.63 9.78 -17.16
N ASP A 359 -21.66 8.94 -17.07
CA ASP A 359 -22.75 9.11 -16.09
C ASP A 359 -22.24 8.89 -14.66
N SER A 360 -21.31 7.95 -14.45
CA SER A 360 -20.64 7.74 -13.16
C SER A 360 -19.82 8.97 -12.73
N ILE A 361 -19.10 9.60 -13.66
CA ILE A 361 -18.29 10.80 -13.40
C ILE A 361 -19.20 12.00 -13.08
N LEU A 362 -20.24 12.24 -13.89
CA LEU A 362 -21.20 13.32 -13.65
C LEU A 362 -21.97 13.11 -12.34
N CYS A 363 -22.34 11.88 -12.00
CA CYS A 363 -22.99 11.55 -10.73
C CYS A 363 -22.05 11.80 -9.55
N ARG A 364 -20.74 11.53 -9.71
CA ARG A 364 -19.72 11.78 -8.66
C ARG A 364 -19.52 13.28 -8.43
N ILE A 365 -19.46 14.07 -9.50
CA ILE A 365 -19.39 15.54 -9.44
C ILE A 365 -20.64 16.11 -8.76
N TRP A 366 -21.82 15.62 -9.11
CA TRP A 366 -23.09 16.01 -8.49
C TRP A 366 -23.13 15.67 -6.99
N GLN A 367 -22.73 14.45 -6.62
CA GLN A 367 -22.72 14.00 -5.23
C GLN A 367 -21.74 14.80 -4.37
N GLU A 368 -20.56 15.15 -4.87
CA GLU A 368 -19.62 16.02 -4.17
C GLU A 368 -20.16 17.45 -4.02
N GLY A 369 -20.88 17.96 -5.02
CA GLY A 369 -21.62 19.24 -4.91
C GLY A 369 -22.65 19.22 -3.78
N ILE A 370 -23.46 18.16 -3.69
CA ILE A 370 -24.45 18.01 -2.61
C ILE A 370 -23.76 17.87 -1.24
N ARG A 371 -22.65 17.12 -1.14
CA ARG A 371 -21.91 16.99 0.12
C ARG A 371 -21.32 18.32 0.57
N ALA A 372 -20.83 19.14 -0.36
CA ALA A 372 -20.34 20.48 -0.07
C ALA A 372 -21.46 21.40 0.45
N LEU A 373 -22.64 21.37 -0.17
CA LEU A 373 -23.81 22.16 0.26
C LEU A 373 -24.31 21.75 1.67
N LYS A 374 -24.36 20.44 1.95
CA LYS A 374 -24.74 19.95 3.30
C LYS A 374 -23.74 20.35 4.38
N ARG A 375 -22.45 20.46 4.05
CA ARG A 375 -21.41 20.89 4.99
C ARG A 375 -21.46 22.38 5.32
N SER A 376 -22.00 23.21 4.42
CA SER A 376 -22.19 24.65 4.69
C SER A 376 -23.46 24.97 5.48
N GLY A 377 -24.22 23.95 5.92
CA GLY A 377 -25.41 24.12 6.76
C GLY A 377 -26.63 24.67 6.03
N LYS A 378 -26.62 24.64 4.69
CA LYS A 378 -27.76 24.96 3.84
C LYS A 378 -28.48 23.66 3.47
N GLU A 379 -29.81 23.64 3.59
CA GLU A 379 -30.65 22.48 3.25
C GLU A 379 -30.59 22.11 1.77
#